data_AF-A0A5B7DVL2-F1
#
_entry.id   AF-A0A5B7DVL2-F1
#
_cell.length_a   1.000
_cell.length_b   1.000
_cell.length_c   1.000
_cell.angle_alpha   90.00
_cell.angle_beta   90.00
_cell.angle_gamma   90.00
#
_symmetry.space_group_name_H-M   'P 1'
#
loop_
_entity.id
_entity.type
_entity.pdbx_description
1 polymer ?
#
loop_
_entity_poly.entity_id
_entity_poly.type
_entity_poly.pdbx_seq_one_letter_code
_entity_poly.pdbx_strand_id
1 'polypeptide(L)'
;MAAAFYVGCLLETGKGASSKKLSSLSATPSTNTTTMLHDLLAAMKGHGGGIFVWQDTKFKVNNDLGLLHPCEVAIVEEIMDVATNFKKITAFCDAHDGGGVETGDHCGGIYLSSLSAALRATATTTFHHTVLELEKKLLFDPELPLTTALVTIRPIGPILATLANLVTQIKEKQLHGCQILETVHNLIAVSVGQVKEVFSR
;
A
#
# COMPACT_ATOMS: atom_id res chain seq x y z
N MET A 1 -25.03 17.99 -0.11
CA MET A 1 -25.83 16.93 -0.75
C MET A 1 -25.26 16.66 -2.13
N ALA A 2 -24.30 15.73 -2.23
CA ALA A 2 -23.79 15.03 -3.42
C ALA A 2 -22.35 14.53 -3.12
N ALA A 3 -22.26 13.40 -2.43
CA ALA A 3 -21.04 12.60 -2.36
C ALA A 3 -21.49 11.13 -2.37
N ALA A 4 -21.90 10.68 -3.55
CA ALA A 4 -22.22 9.29 -3.84
C ALA A 4 -21.45 8.91 -5.10
N PHE A 5 -21.01 7.66 -5.13
CA PHE A 5 -20.25 6.98 -6.20
C PHE A 5 -18.76 7.30 -6.27
N TYR A 6 -17.95 6.47 -5.60
CA TYR A 6 -16.88 5.70 -6.25
C TYR A 6 -16.47 4.55 -5.30
N VAL A 7 -17.36 3.58 -5.15
CA VAL A 7 -17.04 2.23 -4.69
C VAL A 7 -17.65 1.30 -5.72
N GLY A 8 -16.84 0.80 -6.64
CA GLY A 8 -17.30 -0.10 -7.69
C GLY A 8 -16.24 -0.35 -8.74
N CYS A 9 -15.94 -1.64 -8.93
CA CYS A 9 -15.14 -2.24 -10.00
C CYS A 9 -13.61 -2.19 -9.85
N LEU A 10 -13.03 -3.31 -9.39
CA LEU A 10 -11.98 -4.00 -10.15
C LEU A 10 -11.79 -5.44 -9.64
N LEU A 11 -12.73 -6.28 -10.06
CA LEU A 11 -12.58 -7.72 -10.22
C LEU A 11 -12.79 -7.96 -11.71
N GLU A 12 -11.74 -8.31 -12.45
CA GLU A 12 -11.70 -9.18 -13.65
C GLU A 12 -10.32 -9.05 -14.34
N THR A 13 -9.46 -10.07 -14.20
CA THR A 13 -9.09 -11.11 -15.19
C THR A 13 -8.02 -10.67 -16.21
N GLY A 14 -6.95 -11.47 -16.27
CA GLY A 14 -5.80 -11.22 -17.12
C GLY A 14 -5.98 -11.64 -18.58
N LYS A 15 -5.12 -11.10 -19.43
CA LYS A 15 -4.62 -11.76 -20.66
C LYS A 15 -3.41 -11.00 -21.20
N GLY A 16 -2.33 -11.72 -21.47
CA GLY A 16 -1.12 -11.17 -22.08
C GLY A 16 -1.31 -10.78 -23.55
N ALA A 17 -0.49 -9.85 -24.02
CA ALA A 17 -0.10 -9.73 -25.42
C ALA A 17 1.20 -8.93 -25.55
N SER A 18 2.03 -9.40 -26.46
CA SER A 18 3.42 -9.04 -26.74
C SER A 18 3.57 -7.72 -27.51
N SER A 19 4.66 -7.01 -27.20
CA SER A 19 5.55 -6.23 -28.07
C SER A 19 4.95 -5.35 -29.19
N LYS A 20 5.18 -4.03 -29.09
CA LYS A 20 5.55 -3.20 -30.26
C LYS A 20 6.24 -1.90 -29.84
N LYS A 21 7.44 -1.76 -30.39
CA LYS A 21 8.35 -0.61 -30.45
C LYS A 21 7.66 0.60 -31.11
N LEU A 22 7.72 1.77 -30.48
CA LEU A 22 7.69 3.06 -31.20
C LEU A 22 8.44 4.11 -30.39
N SER A 23 9.59 4.50 -30.92
CA SER A 23 10.44 5.60 -30.49
C SER A 23 10.12 6.84 -31.32
N SER A 24 9.84 7.98 -30.68
CA SER A 24 10.23 9.33 -31.18
C SER A 24 9.74 10.45 -30.25
N LEU A 25 10.66 11.38 -29.93
CA LEU A 25 10.48 12.83 -29.68
C LEU A 25 9.41 13.27 -28.65
N SER A 26 9.65 14.15 -27.68
CA SER A 26 10.56 15.30 -27.63
C SER A 26 10.83 15.70 -26.18
N ALA A 27 12.06 16.12 -25.91
CA ALA A 27 12.45 16.73 -24.65
C ALA A 27 11.87 18.15 -24.50
N THR A 28 11.10 18.38 -23.43
CA THR A 28 10.83 19.69 -22.84
C THR A 28 11.20 19.62 -21.35
N PRO A 29 12.10 20.45 -20.82
CA PRO A 29 12.74 20.19 -19.52
C PRO A 29 12.05 20.87 -18.32
N SER A 30 10.72 21.05 -18.30
CA SER A 30 10.06 21.75 -17.17
C SER A 30 8.70 21.21 -16.72
N THR A 31 8.32 19.98 -17.10
CA THR A 31 7.01 19.38 -16.78
C THR A 31 7.10 17.99 -16.11
N ASN A 32 8.30 17.58 -15.68
CA ASN A 32 8.56 16.20 -15.27
C ASN A 32 8.28 15.92 -13.77
N THR A 33 8.26 16.93 -12.91
CA THR A 33 8.07 16.75 -11.46
C THR A 33 6.62 16.50 -11.08
N THR A 34 5.68 17.25 -11.67
CA THR A 34 4.23 17.05 -11.49
C THR A 34 3.79 15.68 -11.99
N THR A 35 4.23 15.27 -13.17
CA THR A 35 3.93 13.96 -13.76
C THR A 35 4.47 12.81 -12.89
N MET A 36 5.68 12.94 -12.35
CA MET A 36 6.28 11.95 -11.45
C MET A 36 5.53 11.80 -10.12
N LEU A 37 5.08 12.90 -9.51
CA LEU A 37 4.36 12.83 -8.23
C LEU A 37 2.93 12.29 -8.40
N HIS A 38 2.26 12.57 -9.53
CA HIS A 38 1.01 11.93 -9.89
C HIS A 38 1.17 10.43 -10.13
N ASP A 39 2.23 10.03 -10.83
CA ASP A 39 2.58 8.61 -11.01
C ASP A 39 2.90 7.92 -9.67
N LEU A 40 3.53 8.63 -8.73
CA LEU A 40 3.82 8.14 -7.38
C LEU A 40 2.53 7.89 -6.61
N LEU A 41 1.59 8.84 -6.63
CA LEU A 41 0.27 8.68 -6.00
C LEU A 41 -0.52 7.53 -6.63
N ALA A 42 -0.45 7.37 -7.96
CA ALA A 42 -1.08 6.25 -8.66
C ALA A 42 -0.46 4.91 -8.20
N ALA A 43 0.87 4.83 -8.12
CA ALA A 43 1.59 3.67 -7.63
C ALA A 43 1.23 3.32 -6.18
N MET A 44 1.13 4.33 -5.31
CA MET A 44 0.69 4.16 -3.92
C MET A 44 -0.74 3.60 -3.82
N LYS A 45 -1.64 4.04 -4.71
CA LYS A 45 -3.01 3.50 -4.82
C LYS A 45 -3.08 2.11 -5.45
N GLY A 46 -1.94 1.51 -5.83
CA GLY A 46 -1.84 0.15 -6.37
C GLY A 46 -1.75 0.06 -7.89
N HIS A 47 -1.74 1.18 -8.61
CA HIS A 47 -1.68 1.23 -10.06
C HIS A 47 -0.23 1.44 -10.51
N GLY A 48 0.38 0.40 -11.08
CA GLY A 48 1.71 0.52 -11.69
C GLY A 48 1.69 1.49 -12.89
N GLY A 49 2.81 2.17 -13.12
CA GLY A 49 3.00 3.11 -14.21
C GLY A 49 4.27 2.84 -15.00
N GLY A 50 4.68 3.79 -15.84
CA GLY A 50 5.92 3.70 -16.61
C GLY A 50 7.18 3.76 -15.73
N ILE A 51 7.14 4.59 -14.68
CA ILE A 51 8.26 4.81 -13.74
C ILE A 51 8.25 3.78 -12.59
N PHE A 52 7.06 3.43 -12.09
CA PHE A 52 6.89 2.52 -10.96
C PHE A 52 6.29 1.19 -11.40
N VAL A 53 7.10 0.14 -11.40
CA VAL A 53 6.69 -1.20 -11.86
C VAL A 53 6.55 -2.13 -10.66
N TRP A 54 5.43 -2.84 -10.58
CA TRP A 54 5.24 -3.90 -9.59
C TRP A 54 6.00 -5.16 -10.04
N GLN A 55 7.04 -5.56 -9.29
CA GLN A 55 7.81 -6.77 -9.57
C GLN A 55 7.84 -7.68 -8.34
N ASP A 56 7.48 -8.95 -8.55
CA ASP A 56 7.53 -10.11 -7.64
C ASP A 56 6.78 -9.96 -6.30
N THR A 57 7.01 -8.91 -5.53
CA THR A 57 6.27 -8.53 -4.30
C THR A 57 6.48 -7.07 -3.85
N LYS A 58 7.20 -6.24 -4.62
CA LYS A 58 7.59 -4.88 -4.25
C LYS A 58 7.52 -3.95 -5.47
N PHE A 59 7.20 -2.68 -5.22
CA PHE A 59 7.35 -1.64 -6.24
C PHE A 59 8.83 -1.32 -6.45
N LYS A 60 9.29 -1.39 -7.71
CA LYS A 60 10.63 -0.94 -8.10
C LYS A 60 10.54 0.27 -9.02
N VAL A 61 11.52 1.14 -8.88
CA VAL A 61 11.71 2.29 -9.76
C VAL A 61 12.45 1.81 -11.00
N ASN A 62 11.90 2.09 -12.18
CA ASN A 62 12.59 1.84 -13.43
C ASN A 62 13.61 2.95 -13.69
N ASN A 63 14.85 2.71 -13.26
CA ASN A 63 15.96 3.66 -13.41
C ASN A 63 16.57 3.69 -14.82
N ASP A 64 16.10 2.86 -15.76
CA ASP A 64 16.62 2.83 -17.14
C ASP A 64 16.35 4.14 -17.89
N LEU A 65 15.48 4.99 -17.35
CA LEU A 65 15.15 6.30 -17.92
C LEU A 65 16.13 7.41 -17.49
N GLY A 66 17.01 7.18 -16.51
CA GLY A 66 17.98 8.16 -16.03
C GLY A 66 17.36 9.45 -15.47
N LEU A 67 16.08 9.40 -15.08
CA LEU A 67 15.27 10.58 -14.74
C LEU A 67 15.48 11.10 -13.32
N LEU A 68 16.03 10.27 -12.42
CA LEU A 68 16.09 10.57 -10.99
C LEU A 68 17.52 10.50 -10.47
N HIS A 69 17.87 11.45 -9.60
CA HIS A 69 19.11 11.41 -8.85
C HIS A 69 19.06 10.24 -7.83
N PRO A 70 20.19 9.57 -7.50
CA PRO A 70 20.19 8.46 -6.55
C PRO A 70 19.54 8.77 -5.19
N CYS A 71 19.65 10.02 -4.72
CA CYS A 71 18.97 10.47 -3.50
C CYS A 71 17.44 10.49 -3.66
N GLU A 72 16.91 10.88 -4.81
CA GLU A 72 15.48 10.89 -5.09
C GLU A 72 14.95 9.46 -5.21
N VAL A 73 15.72 8.57 -5.84
CA VAL A 73 15.42 7.14 -5.91
C VAL A 73 15.28 6.56 -4.50
N ALA A 74 16.23 6.85 -3.60
CA ALA A 74 16.16 6.36 -2.21
C ALA A 74 14.91 6.85 -1.47
N ILE A 75 14.50 8.11 -1.69
CA ILE A 75 13.28 8.66 -1.09
C ILE A 75 12.03 7.95 -1.63
N VAL A 76 11.96 7.76 -2.95
CA VAL A 76 10.86 7.04 -3.59
C VAL A 76 10.78 5.61 -3.07
N GLU A 77 11.91 4.92 -2.97
CA GLU A 77 11.95 3.55 -2.45
C GLU A 77 11.40 3.47 -1.02
N GLU A 78 11.75 4.44 -0.15
CA GLU A 78 11.20 4.52 1.21
C GLU A 78 9.66 4.69 1.18
N ILE A 79 9.14 5.56 0.31
CA ILE A 79 7.69 5.75 0.14
C ILE A 79 7.02 4.48 -0.41
N MET A 80 7.65 3.82 -1.38
CA MET A 80 7.16 2.61 -2.02
C MET A 80 7.16 1.40 -1.09
N ASP A 81 8.07 1.35 -0.11
CA ASP A 81 8.05 0.32 0.93
C ASP A 81 6.78 0.41 1.79
N VAL A 82 6.33 1.64 2.11
CA VAL A 82 5.06 1.85 2.81
C VAL A 82 3.87 1.37 1.99
N ALA A 83 3.82 1.73 0.70
CA ALA A 83 2.77 1.27 -0.22
C ALA A 83 2.78 -0.26 -0.40
N THR A 84 3.97 -0.86 -0.44
CA THR A 84 4.13 -2.32 -0.53
C THR A 84 3.59 -3.02 0.71
N ASN A 85 3.88 -2.50 1.92
CA ASN A 85 3.34 -3.03 3.16
C ASN A 85 1.82 -2.92 3.21
N PHE A 86 1.26 -1.79 2.79
CA PHE A 86 -0.19 -1.62 2.66
C PHE A 86 -0.80 -2.69 1.73
N LYS A 87 -0.24 -2.88 0.53
CA LYS A 87 -0.72 -3.87 -0.44
C LYS A 87 -0.63 -5.31 0.07
N LYS A 88 0.39 -5.65 0.86
CA LYS A 88 0.50 -6.96 1.52
C LYS A 88 -0.63 -7.19 2.52
N ILE A 89 -0.96 -6.17 3.31
CA ILE A 89 -2.06 -6.23 4.29
C ILE A 89 -3.39 -6.39 3.56
N THR A 90 -3.67 -5.58 2.54
CA THR A 90 -4.94 -5.67 1.79
C THR A 90 -5.08 -7.02 1.09
N ALA A 91 -4.02 -7.53 0.45
CA ALA A 91 -4.05 -8.84 -0.19
C ALA A 91 -4.34 -9.98 0.80
N PHE A 92 -3.83 -9.89 2.03
CA PHE A 92 -4.16 -10.83 3.10
C PHE A 92 -5.63 -10.71 3.52
N CYS A 93 -6.12 -9.48 3.72
CA CYS A 93 -7.53 -9.28 4.05
C CYS A 93 -8.44 -9.82 2.95
N ASP A 94 -8.11 -9.61 1.67
CA ASP A 94 -8.91 -10.08 0.54
C ASP A 94 -8.96 -11.61 0.46
N ALA A 95 -7.86 -12.28 0.82
CA ALA A 95 -7.81 -13.74 0.91
C ALA A 95 -8.68 -14.33 2.04
N HIS A 96 -8.99 -13.54 3.08
CA HIS A 96 -9.72 -13.98 4.27
C HIS A 96 -11.13 -13.39 4.42
N ASP A 97 -11.49 -12.39 3.62
CA ASP A 97 -12.84 -11.80 3.58
C ASP A 97 -13.83 -12.54 2.68
N GLY A 98 -13.37 -13.51 1.89
CA GLY A 98 -14.17 -14.37 1.01
C GLY A 98 -15.04 -15.41 1.74
N GLY A 99 -15.53 -15.11 2.95
CA GLY A 99 -16.39 -15.96 3.77
C GLY A 99 -17.81 -16.08 3.20
N GLY A 100 -17.94 -16.66 2.01
CA GLY A 100 -19.18 -17.29 1.58
C GLY A 100 -19.42 -18.55 2.40
N VAL A 101 -20.56 -18.60 3.07
CA VAL A 101 -21.19 -19.85 3.52
C VAL A 101 -21.17 -20.82 2.33
N GLU A 102 -20.88 -22.10 2.58
CA GLU A 102 -20.85 -23.20 1.60
C GLU A 102 -19.50 -23.41 0.88
N THR A 103 -18.55 -24.13 1.50
CA THR A 103 -17.89 -25.36 0.97
C THR A 103 -16.56 -25.66 1.69
N GLY A 104 -16.59 -26.60 2.63
CA GLY A 104 -15.66 -27.73 2.72
C GLY A 104 -14.18 -27.55 3.11
N ASP A 105 -13.57 -26.37 3.00
CA ASP A 105 -12.13 -26.17 3.32
C ASP A 105 -11.87 -24.75 3.85
N HIS A 106 -12.53 -24.41 4.95
CA HIS A 106 -12.51 -23.06 5.52
C HIS A 106 -11.20 -22.77 6.27
N CYS A 107 -10.18 -22.28 5.55
CA CYS A 107 -8.93 -21.72 6.10
C CYS A 107 -9.09 -20.40 6.90
N GLY A 108 -10.26 -20.09 7.46
CA GLY A 108 -10.49 -18.82 8.17
C GLY A 108 -11.48 -18.96 9.32
N GLY A 109 -10.98 -19.25 10.52
CA GLY A 109 -11.79 -19.19 11.74
C GLY A 109 -12.26 -17.75 12.04
N ILE A 110 -13.28 -17.62 12.90
CA ILE A 110 -13.90 -16.33 13.29
C ILE A 110 -12.87 -15.30 13.79
N TYR A 111 -11.76 -15.77 14.40
CA TYR A 111 -10.65 -14.92 14.82
C TYR A 111 -9.87 -14.32 13.65
N LEU A 112 -9.71 -15.08 12.56
CA LEU A 112 -8.98 -14.63 11.38
C LEU A 112 -9.80 -13.64 10.56
N SER A 113 -11.11 -13.89 10.42
CA SER A 113 -12.02 -12.96 9.73
C SER A 113 -12.26 -11.67 10.53
N SER A 114 -12.35 -11.74 11.85
CA SER A 114 -12.46 -10.53 12.68
C SER A 114 -11.16 -9.73 12.67
N LEU A 115 -10.01 -10.41 12.71
CA LEU A 115 -8.71 -9.76 12.54
C LEU A 115 -8.53 -9.15 11.14
N SER A 116 -8.90 -9.85 10.05
CA SER A 116 -8.79 -9.31 8.69
C SER A 116 -9.62 -8.03 8.52
N ALA A 117 -10.84 -8.02 9.06
CA ALA A 117 -11.71 -6.84 9.06
C ALA A 117 -11.10 -5.68 9.86
N ALA A 118 -10.58 -5.96 11.07
CA ALA A 118 -9.94 -4.95 11.90
C ALA A 118 -8.66 -4.38 11.26
N LEU A 119 -7.80 -5.26 10.73
CA LEU A 119 -6.58 -4.87 10.00
C LEU A 119 -6.91 -4.03 8.77
N ARG A 120 -7.94 -4.41 8.01
CA ARG A 120 -8.39 -3.66 6.85
C ARG A 120 -8.86 -2.27 7.26
N ALA A 121 -9.75 -2.17 8.24
CA ALA A 121 -10.29 -0.89 8.69
C ALA A 121 -9.16 0.06 9.13
N THR A 122 -8.23 -0.44 9.95
CA THR A 122 -7.09 0.32 10.47
C THR A 122 -6.12 0.73 9.36
N ALA A 123 -5.60 -0.23 8.58
CA ALA A 123 -4.61 0.05 7.55
C ALA A 123 -5.17 0.97 6.46
N THR A 124 -6.42 0.73 6.03
CA THR A 124 -7.10 1.51 4.99
C THR A 124 -7.34 2.94 5.45
N THR A 125 -7.85 3.13 6.67
CA THR A 125 -8.15 4.48 7.18
C THR A 125 -6.88 5.31 7.32
N THR A 126 -5.82 4.75 7.93
CA THR A 126 -4.57 5.46 8.15
C THR A 126 -3.83 5.75 6.85
N PHE A 127 -3.77 4.78 5.93
CA PHE A 127 -3.10 4.97 4.65
C PHE A 127 -3.85 5.94 3.73
N HIS A 128 -5.17 5.75 3.55
CA HIS A 128 -5.97 6.63 2.69
C HIS A 128 -6.01 8.06 3.21
N HIS A 129 -6.12 8.26 4.53
CA HIS A 129 -6.08 9.62 5.08
C HIS A 129 -4.78 10.35 4.73
N THR A 130 -3.63 9.68 4.88
CA THR A 130 -2.32 10.25 4.55
C THR A 130 -2.16 10.52 3.05
N VAL A 131 -2.61 9.60 2.20
CA VAL A 131 -2.58 9.78 0.74
C VAL A 131 -3.48 10.93 0.31
N LEU A 132 -4.67 11.07 0.89
CA LEU A 132 -5.58 12.17 0.62
C LEU A 132 -5.00 13.51 1.06
N GLU A 133 -4.33 13.58 2.21
CA GLU A 133 -3.63 14.79 2.64
C GLU A 133 -2.50 15.16 1.69
N LEU A 134 -1.77 14.17 1.16
CA LEU A 134 -0.74 14.42 0.15
C LEU A 134 -1.35 14.92 -1.17
N GLU A 135 -2.45 14.32 -1.61
CA GLU A 135 -3.19 14.72 -2.82
C GLU A 135 -3.72 16.16 -2.70
N LYS A 136 -4.26 16.54 -1.54
CA LYS A 136 -4.66 17.93 -1.27
C LYS A 136 -3.46 18.86 -1.38
N LYS A 137 -2.33 18.55 -0.76
CA LYS A 137 -1.11 19.38 -0.84
C LYS A 137 -0.64 19.56 -2.28
N LEU A 138 -0.69 18.50 -3.09
CA LEU A 138 -0.36 18.56 -4.51
C LEU A 138 -1.32 19.44 -5.32
N LEU A 139 -2.61 19.44 -4.99
CA LEU A 139 -3.59 20.33 -5.63
C LEU A 139 -3.33 21.82 -5.30
N PHE A 140 -2.80 22.12 -4.11
CA PHE A 140 -2.47 23.50 -3.72
C PHE A 140 -1.10 23.96 -4.22
N ASP A 141 -0.13 23.06 -4.30
CA ASP A 141 1.23 23.33 -4.75
C ASP A 141 1.67 22.27 -5.78
N PRO A 142 1.63 22.59 -7.09
CA PRO A 142 2.06 21.68 -8.14
C PRO A 142 3.56 21.35 -8.11
N GLU A 143 4.39 22.21 -7.51
CA GLU A 143 5.85 22.02 -7.44
C GLU A 143 6.29 21.35 -6.13
N LEU A 144 5.37 20.62 -5.48
CA LEU A 144 5.61 19.98 -4.19
C LEU A 144 6.85 19.06 -4.26
N PRO A 145 7.87 19.29 -3.42
CA PRO A 145 9.06 18.48 -3.45
C PRO A 145 8.80 17.09 -2.86
N LEU A 146 9.52 16.09 -3.40
CA LEU A 146 9.43 14.69 -2.97
C LEU A 146 9.72 14.50 -1.48
N THR A 147 10.55 15.35 -0.89
CA THR A 147 10.84 15.38 0.55
C THR A 147 9.60 15.70 1.40
N THR A 148 8.69 16.55 0.91
CA THR A 148 7.43 16.84 1.62
C THR A 148 6.48 15.65 1.57
N ALA A 149 6.44 14.94 0.45
CA ALA A 149 5.70 13.67 0.33
C ALA A 149 6.23 12.65 1.35
N LEU A 150 7.56 12.52 1.42
CA LEU A 150 8.22 11.63 2.37
C LEU A 150 7.89 11.96 3.82
N VAL A 151 8.01 13.23 4.23
CA VAL A 151 7.70 13.65 5.60
C VAL A 151 6.23 13.40 5.97
N THR A 152 5.32 13.49 5.00
CA THR A 152 3.90 13.22 5.22
C THR A 152 3.62 11.72 5.40
N ILE A 153 4.35 10.85 4.67
CA ILE A 153 4.13 9.39 4.66
C ILE A 153 4.92 8.66 5.75
N ARG A 154 6.11 9.16 6.10
CA ARG A 154 7.02 8.52 7.07
C ARG A 154 6.38 8.11 8.40
N PRO A 155 5.48 8.91 9.02
CA PRO A 155 4.87 8.55 10.32
C PRO A 155 4.05 7.26 10.29
N ILE A 156 3.43 6.93 9.14
CA ILE A 156 2.59 5.73 9.02
C ILE A 156 3.38 4.47 8.66
N GLY A 157 4.63 4.61 8.25
CA GLY A 157 5.51 3.50 7.85
C GLY A 157 5.66 2.43 8.93
N PRO A 158 6.02 2.76 10.19
CA PRO A 158 6.17 1.78 11.27
C PRO A 158 4.88 1.02 11.59
N ILE A 159 3.72 1.70 11.53
CA ILE A 159 2.41 1.09 11.78
C ILE A 159 2.14 0.01 10.72
N LEU A 160 2.26 0.37 9.44
CA LEU A 160 2.03 -0.57 8.34
C LEU A 160 3.07 -1.68 8.29
N ALA A 161 4.34 -1.40 8.60
CA ALA A 161 5.37 -2.43 8.68
C ALA A 161 5.08 -3.46 9.79
N THR A 162 4.61 -3.00 10.95
CA THR A 162 4.25 -3.87 12.08
C THR A 162 3.04 -4.74 11.74
N LEU A 163 2.01 -4.17 11.11
CA LEU A 163 0.83 -4.90 10.64
C LEU A 163 1.20 -5.93 9.56
N ALA A 164 2.03 -5.56 8.59
CA ALA A 164 2.51 -6.47 7.55
C ALA A 164 3.35 -7.62 8.13
N ASN A 165 4.14 -7.37 9.16
CA ASN A 165 4.89 -8.41 9.87
C ASN A 165 3.94 -9.36 10.63
N LEU A 166 2.91 -8.84 11.32
CA LEU A 166 1.89 -9.67 11.96
C LEU A 166 1.20 -10.60 10.95
N VAL A 167 0.77 -10.06 9.81
CA VAL A 167 0.16 -10.81 8.71
C VAL A 167 1.11 -11.91 8.19
N THR A 168 2.39 -11.57 8.01
CA THR A 168 3.40 -12.53 7.56
C THR A 168 3.60 -13.65 8.58
N GLN A 169 3.67 -13.32 9.87
CA GLN A 169 3.79 -14.33 10.93
C GLN A 169 2.58 -15.26 11.03
N ILE A 170 1.37 -14.74 10.83
CA ILE A 170 0.16 -15.56 10.82
C ILE A 170 0.21 -16.56 9.67
N LYS A 171 0.64 -16.11 8.47
CA LYS A 171 0.74 -16.95 7.27
C LYS A 171 1.84 -18.00 7.38
N GLU A 172 3.03 -17.62 7.85
CA GLU A 172 4.18 -18.52 7.94
C GLU A 172 4.03 -19.56 9.06
N LYS A 173 3.51 -19.15 10.22
CA LYS A 173 3.34 -20.05 11.38
C LYS A 173 2.00 -20.77 11.39
N GLN A 174 1.12 -20.50 10.41
CA GLN A 174 -0.23 -21.08 10.33
C GLN A 174 -0.94 -20.97 11.69
N LEU A 175 -1.02 -19.75 12.23
CA LEU A 175 -1.60 -19.51 13.55
C LEU A 175 -3.12 -19.65 13.49
N HIS A 176 -3.70 -20.39 14.44
CA HIS A 176 -5.14 -20.64 14.49
C HIS A 176 -5.74 -20.24 15.85
N GLY A 177 -6.99 -19.78 15.83
CA GLY A 177 -7.80 -19.54 17.03
C GLY A 177 -7.14 -18.56 18.01
N CYS A 178 -7.05 -18.95 19.29
CA CYS A 178 -6.51 -18.13 20.37
C CYS A 178 -5.01 -17.78 20.23
N GLN A 179 -4.25 -18.53 19.43
CA GLN A 179 -2.84 -18.22 19.18
C GLN A 179 -2.67 -16.88 18.44
N ILE A 180 -3.68 -16.51 17.64
CA ILE A 180 -3.74 -15.21 16.96
C ILE A 180 -3.86 -14.10 18.02
N LEU A 181 -4.77 -14.26 19.00
CA LEU A 181 -4.96 -13.30 20.08
C LEU A 181 -3.73 -13.14 20.96
N GLU A 182 -3.07 -14.25 21.30
CA GLU A 182 -1.82 -14.23 22.09
C GLU A 182 -0.70 -13.48 21.34
N THR A 183 -0.59 -13.71 20.03
CA THR A 183 0.40 -13.03 19.19
C THR A 183 0.13 -11.52 19.13
N VAL A 184 -1.13 -11.12 18.94
CA VAL A 184 -1.54 -9.71 18.96
C VAL A 184 -1.29 -9.08 20.33
N HIS A 185 -1.61 -9.78 21.42
CA HIS A 185 -1.37 -9.31 22.78
C HIS A 185 0.13 -9.09 23.07
N ASN A 186 0.97 -10.04 22.67
CA ASN A 186 2.42 -9.92 22.81
C ASN A 186 2.97 -8.76 21.98
N LEU A 187 2.42 -8.55 20.78
CA LEU A 187 2.78 -7.41 19.93
C LEU A 187 2.41 -6.07 20.58
N ILE A 188 1.21 -5.97 21.17
CA ILE A 188 0.77 -4.79 21.92
C ILE A 188 1.71 -4.51 23.10
N ALA A 189 2.10 -5.55 23.85
CA ALA A 189 2.96 -5.41 25.01
C ALA A 189 4.35 -4.84 24.67
N VAL A 190 4.88 -5.18 23.49
CA VAL A 190 6.21 -4.71 23.01
C VAL A 190 6.12 -3.41 22.22
N SER A 191 4.94 -3.07 21.69
CA SER A 191 4.75 -1.87 20.87
C SER A 191 4.85 -0.55 21.66
N VAL A 192 5.28 0.52 20.98
CA VAL A 192 5.52 1.85 21.58
C VAL A 192 4.80 2.94 20.78
N GLY A 193 4.30 3.96 21.48
CA GLY A 193 3.74 5.18 20.87
C GLY A 193 2.48 4.92 20.03
N GLN A 194 2.43 5.50 18.82
CA GLN A 194 1.28 5.43 17.92
C GLN A 194 0.95 4.01 17.47
N VAL A 195 1.95 3.12 17.41
CA VAL A 195 1.73 1.70 17.06
C VAL A 195 0.86 1.04 18.14
N LYS A 196 1.16 1.28 19.42
CA LYS A 196 0.39 0.70 20.53
C LYS A 196 -1.05 1.17 20.55
N GLU A 197 -1.28 2.46 20.30
CA GLU A 197 -2.64 3.02 20.27
C GLU A 197 -3.48 2.36 19.18
N VAL A 198 -2.89 2.15 17.99
CA VAL A 198 -3.58 1.53 16.86
C VAL A 198 -3.95 0.07 17.13
N PHE A 199 -3.09 -0.70 17.81
CA PHE A 199 -3.41 -2.09 18.17
C PHE A 199 -4.33 -2.24 19.39
N SER A 200 -4.52 -1.18 20.19
CA SER A 200 -5.35 -1.22 21.41
C SER A 200 -6.81 -0.82 21.16
N ARG A 201 -7.15 -0.35 19.95
CA ARG A 201 -8.51 0.01 19.53
C ARG A 201 -9.22 -1.20 18.94
#